data_AF-A0A845S6G1-F1
#
_entry.id   AF-A0A845S6G1-F1
#
_cell.length_a   1.000
_cell.length_b   1.000
_cell.length_c   1.000
_cell.angle_alpha   90.00
_cell.angle_beta   90.00
_cell.angle_gamma   90.00
#
_symmetry.space_group_name_H-M   'P 1'
#
loop_
_entity.id
_entity.type
_entity.pdbx_description
1 polymer ?
#
loop_
_entity_poly.entity_id
_entity_poly.type
_entity_poly.pdbx_seq_one_letter_code
_entity_poly.pdbx_strand_id
1 'polypeptide(L)'
;EVKKILLKNNYKVLDLAIKYGSITTFSKNYKYEITSLRKDIKPDGRHTKIQLTNNWLEDSLRRDFTINAIYCDKFGKIFDPVNGIKDLKNKKVNFIGSPDLRIKEDYLRILRFIRFTLEYNSNIQDHNIIRIINKNIRFLKLISQERLFIELKKILELKSFFTINNKNYFKKIINQIYKIKFFDRLNRVQILNKKLGSNFNYLQLLSILLVGYDQKYKYFSKEFRLSNKDKDYLNFIYEQFKLLKNKQYSYQAIRRQIYFYNKDLTLDFLNFIFCIKKEINLKTLLKYRLFIKKLKVPRFPISGDFLIKKGFKQGKKLGKKLEFLEDSWIKSNFKLNLRNI
;
A
#
# COMPACT_ATOMS: atom_id res chain seq x y z
N GLU A 1 11.12 -17.25 -30.92
CA GLU A 1 12.47 -17.83 -30.80
C GLU A 1 12.89 -18.09 -29.34
N VAL A 2 12.96 -17.06 -28.49
CA VAL A 2 13.43 -17.19 -27.08
C VAL A 2 12.74 -18.32 -26.30
N LYS A 3 11.41 -18.49 -26.41
CA LYS A 3 10.68 -19.61 -25.79
C LYS A 3 11.25 -20.98 -26.20
N LYS A 4 11.59 -21.17 -27.49
CA LYS A 4 12.18 -22.42 -27.99
C LYS A 4 13.56 -22.66 -27.37
N ILE A 5 14.41 -21.62 -27.31
CA ILE A 5 15.75 -21.71 -26.70
C ILE A 5 15.64 -22.11 -25.22
N LEU A 6 14.76 -21.46 -24.46
CA LEU A 6 14.58 -21.75 -23.04
C LEU A 6 14.11 -23.19 -22.80
N LEU A 7 13.09 -23.64 -23.54
CA LEU A 7 12.58 -25.01 -23.42
C LEU A 7 13.64 -26.06 -23.81
N LYS A 8 14.42 -25.82 -24.87
CA LYS A 8 15.52 -26.69 -25.29
C LYS A 8 16.59 -26.85 -24.20
N ASN A 9 16.78 -25.83 -23.37
CA ASN A 9 17.71 -25.82 -22.25
C ASN A 9 17.04 -26.15 -20.90
N ASN A 10 15.87 -26.81 -20.91
CA ASN A 10 15.15 -27.27 -19.71
C ASN A 10 14.76 -26.16 -18.72
N TYR A 11 14.57 -24.92 -19.18
CA TYR A 11 14.03 -23.85 -18.35
C TYR A 11 12.50 -23.85 -18.34
N LYS A 12 11.92 -23.63 -17.15
CA LYS A 12 10.48 -23.39 -17.00
C LYS A 12 10.09 -22.06 -17.63
N VAL A 13 9.11 -22.07 -18.53
CA VAL A 13 8.59 -20.86 -19.19
C VAL A 13 7.15 -20.60 -18.80
N LEU A 14 6.84 -19.35 -18.43
CA LEU A 14 5.48 -18.81 -18.34
C LEU A 14 5.28 -17.79 -19.46
N ASP A 15 4.28 -18.01 -20.30
CA ASP A 15 4.01 -17.25 -21.52
C ASP A 15 2.74 -16.40 -21.47
N LEU A 16 2.23 -16.13 -20.26
CA LEU A 16 1.04 -15.29 -20.03
C LEU A 16 1.11 -13.89 -20.69
N ALA A 17 2.32 -13.36 -20.88
CA ALA A 17 2.56 -12.04 -21.48
C ALA A 17 3.09 -12.10 -22.93
N ILE A 18 3.06 -13.27 -23.58
CA ILE A 18 3.68 -13.47 -24.90
C ILE A 18 3.04 -12.60 -25.99
N LYS A 19 1.74 -12.30 -25.87
CA LYS A 19 1.02 -11.36 -26.73
C LYS A 19 1.58 -9.93 -26.68
N TYR A 20 2.33 -9.60 -25.63
CA TYR A 20 3.04 -8.34 -25.47
C TYR A 20 4.55 -8.47 -25.79
N GLY A 21 4.99 -9.60 -26.35
CA GLY A 21 6.40 -9.85 -26.65
C GLY A 21 7.25 -10.18 -25.43
N SER A 22 6.62 -10.54 -24.30
CA SER A 22 7.31 -10.85 -23.04
C SER A 22 7.09 -12.30 -22.63
N ILE A 23 8.14 -12.96 -22.14
CA ILE A 23 8.07 -14.28 -21.50
C ILE A 23 8.76 -14.23 -20.16
N THR A 24 8.28 -15.02 -19.21
CA THR A 24 8.91 -15.16 -17.89
C THR A 24 9.58 -16.53 -17.79
N THR A 25 10.80 -16.56 -17.27
CA THR A 25 11.53 -17.79 -16.96
C THR A 25 12.15 -17.72 -15.56
N PHE A 26 12.59 -18.86 -15.06
CA PHE A 26 13.17 -18.99 -13.72
C PHE A 26 14.51 -19.69 -13.82
N SER A 27 15.53 -19.13 -13.17
CA SER A 27 16.84 -19.77 -13.04
C SER A 27 17.38 -19.52 -11.64
N LYS A 28 17.82 -20.59 -10.97
CA LYS A 28 18.19 -20.56 -9.55
C LYS A 28 17.06 -19.93 -8.71
N ASN A 29 17.35 -18.88 -7.97
CA ASN A 29 16.40 -18.15 -7.12
C ASN A 29 15.85 -16.88 -7.79
N TYR A 30 16.07 -16.70 -9.10
CA TYR A 30 15.69 -15.49 -9.81
C TYR A 30 14.58 -15.73 -10.83
N LYS A 31 13.66 -14.78 -10.88
CA LYS A 31 12.64 -14.65 -11.92
C LYS A 31 13.14 -13.66 -12.97
N TYR A 32 13.19 -14.08 -14.23
CA TYR A 32 13.58 -13.23 -15.36
C TYR A 32 12.37 -12.96 -16.25
N GLU A 33 12.14 -11.69 -16.55
CA GLU A 33 11.15 -11.26 -17.55
C GLU A 33 11.90 -10.78 -18.80
N ILE A 34 11.82 -11.57 -19.87
CA ILE A 34 12.53 -11.32 -21.13
C ILE A 34 11.51 -10.76 -22.12
N THR A 35 11.73 -9.51 -22.56
CA THR A 35 10.85 -8.81 -23.50
C THR A 35 11.62 -8.49 -24.76
N SER A 36 11.14 -8.94 -25.91
CA SER A 36 11.69 -8.55 -27.20
C SER A 36 11.49 -7.05 -27.43
N LEU A 37 12.49 -6.41 -28.03
CA LEU A 37 12.40 -5.02 -28.46
C LEU A 37 11.20 -4.84 -29.41
N ARG A 38 10.49 -3.73 -29.24
CA ARG A 38 9.26 -3.47 -30.00
C ARG A 38 9.01 -1.98 -30.21
N LYS A 39 8.24 -1.67 -31.25
CA LYS A 39 7.59 -0.37 -31.46
C LYS A 39 6.08 -0.52 -31.40
N ASP A 40 5.40 0.56 -31.02
CA ASP A 40 3.95 0.61 -30.87
C ASP A 40 3.34 1.21 -32.15
N ILE A 41 2.50 0.45 -32.88
CA ILE A 41 1.91 0.92 -34.16
C ILE A 41 0.68 1.81 -33.93
N LYS A 42 -0.12 1.47 -32.90
CA LYS A 42 -1.31 2.23 -32.49
C LYS A 42 -1.39 2.18 -30.96
N PRO A 43 -0.78 3.16 -30.27
CA PRO A 43 -0.80 3.20 -28.82
C PRO A 43 -2.23 3.36 -28.30
N ASP A 44 -2.69 2.39 -27.51
CA ASP A 44 -3.97 2.42 -26.80
C ASP A 44 -3.83 1.74 -25.44
N GLY A 45 -3.17 2.41 -24.51
CA GLY A 45 -2.90 1.92 -23.16
C GLY A 45 -2.21 0.56 -23.16
N ARG A 46 -2.91 -0.45 -22.63
CA ARG A 46 -2.44 -1.85 -22.57
C ARG A 46 -2.87 -2.71 -23.77
N HIS A 47 -3.67 -2.17 -24.68
CA HIS A 47 -4.19 -2.87 -25.86
C HIS A 47 -3.46 -2.47 -27.15
N THR A 48 -2.34 -1.78 -27.02
CA THR A 48 -1.46 -1.37 -28.11
C THR A 48 -1.02 -2.55 -28.99
N LYS A 49 -1.21 -2.41 -30.31
CA LYS A 49 -0.60 -3.31 -31.30
C LYS A 49 0.90 -3.04 -31.37
N ILE A 50 1.69 -4.09 -31.19
CA ILE A 50 3.15 -4.02 -31.18
C ILE A 50 3.74 -4.62 -32.46
N GLN A 51 4.89 -4.09 -32.87
CA GLN A 51 5.76 -4.68 -33.90
C GLN A 51 7.13 -4.91 -33.29
N LEU A 52 7.69 -6.11 -33.46
CA LEU A 52 9.05 -6.39 -33.00
C LEU A 52 10.06 -5.59 -33.84
N THR A 53 11.15 -5.19 -33.20
CA THR A 53 12.27 -4.48 -33.85
C THR A 53 13.59 -4.98 -33.28
N ASN A 54 14.68 -4.74 -33.99
CA ASN A 54 16.05 -4.92 -33.46
C ASN A 54 16.71 -3.57 -33.15
N ASN A 55 15.98 -2.46 -33.30
CA ASN A 55 16.48 -1.11 -33.04
C ASN A 55 16.13 -0.66 -31.62
N TRP A 56 17.16 -0.52 -30.79
CA TRP A 56 17.05 -0.03 -29.42
C TRP A 56 16.51 1.41 -29.30
N LEU A 57 16.75 2.26 -30.30
CA LEU A 57 16.18 3.61 -30.35
C LEU A 57 14.67 3.56 -30.59
N GLU A 58 14.17 2.66 -31.45
CA GLU A 58 12.73 2.50 -31.62
C GLU A 58 12.05 2.00 -30.33
N ASP A 59 12.68 1.08 -29.59
CA ASP A 59 12.17 0.62 -28.29
C ASP A 59 12.23 1.71 -27.22
N SER A 60 13.27 2.55 -27.22
CA SER A 60 13.38 3.65 -26.24
C SER A 60 12.30 4.71 -26.47
N LEU A 61 11.99 5.04 -27.72
CA LEU A 61 11.04 6.11 -28.06
C LEU A 61 9.60 5.84 -27.61
N ARG A 62 9.20 4.58 -27.44
CA ARG A 62 7.87 4.19 -26.92
C ARG A 62 7.77 4.18 -25.39
N ARG A 63 8.89 4.35 -24.67
CA ARG A 63 8.91 4.35 -23.19
C ARG A 63 8.36 5.67 -22.65
N ASP A 64 8.04 5.65 -21.37
CA ASP A 64 7.40 6.79 -20.71
C ASP A 64 8.39 7.92 -20.41
N PHE A 65 9.50 7.61 -19.73
CA PHE A 65 10.48 8.58 -19.25
C PHE A 65 11.90 8.26 -19.70
N THR A 66 12.71 9.29 -19.94
CA THR A 66 14.11 9.16 -20.36
C THR A 66 14.91 8.26 -19.42
N ILE A 67 14.73 8.44 -18.11
CA ILE A 67 15.36 7.64 -17.05
C ILE A 67 14.98 6.15 -17.05
N ASN A 68 13.88 5.77 -17.71
CA ASN A 68 13.41 4.38 -17.82
C ASN A 68 13.80 3.71 -19.14
N ALA A 69 14.59 4.41 -19.97
CA ALA A 69 15.02 3.97 -21.30
C ALA A 69 16.55 3.89 -21.40
N ILE A 70 17.20 3.54 -20.29
CA ILE A 70 18.62 3.24 -20.19
C ILE A 70 18.78 1.72 -20.22
N TYR A 71 19.70 1.22 -21.05
CA TYR A 71 19.98 -0.20 -21.22
C TYR A 71 21.42 -0.51 -20.81
N CYS A 72 21.67 -1.76 -20.44
CA CYS A 72 22.99 -2.22 -20.05
C CYS A 72 23.19 -3.65 -20.57
N ASP A 73 24.35 -3.93 -21.15
CA ASP A 73 24.70 -5.29 -21.54
C ASP A 73 25.28 -6.10 -20.37
N LYS A 74 25.61 -7.36 -20.63
CA LYS A 74 26.16 -8.28 -19.61
C LYS A 74 27.54 -7.88 -19.08
N PHE A 75 28.24 -6.96 -19.74
CA PHE A 75 29.57 -6.48 -19.37
C PHE A 75 29.52 -5.11 -18.67
N GLY A 76 28.33 -4.54 -18.48
CA GLY A 76 28.19 -3.22 -17.86
C GLY A 76 28.24 -2.06 -18.85
N LYS A 77 28.31 -2.31 -20.16
CA LYS A 77 28.29 -1.23 -21.17
C LYS A 77 26.89 -0.65 -21.24
N ILE A 78 26.80 0.65 -21.01
CA ILE A 78 25.53 1.39 -20.99
C ILE A 78 25.18 1.86 -22.41
N PHE A 79 23.91 1.70 -22.78
CA PHE A 79 23.32 2.25 -23.99
C PHE A 79 22.15 3.17 -23.61
N ASP A 80 22.26 4.46 -23.95
CA ASP A 80 21.32 5.52 -23.54
C ASP A 80 20.88 6.38 -24.73
N PRO A 81 19.87 5.94 -25.50
CA PRO A 81 19.49 6.61 -26.76
C PRO A 81 18.78 7.95 -26.57
N VAL A 82 18.33 8.25 -25.35
CA VAL A 82 17.42 9.37 -25.06
C VAL A 82 17.91 10.23 -23.89
N ASN A 83 19.20 10.18 -23.59
CA ASN A 83 19.86 10.98 -22.54
C ASN A 83 19.30 10.78 -21.11
N GLY A 84 18.79 9.58 -20.81
CA GLY A 84 18.28 9.20 -19.50
C GLY A 84 19.32 9.29 -18.38
N ILE A 85 20.60 9.02 -18.64
CA ILE A 85 21.68 9.13 -17.65
C ILE A 85 21.83 10.58 -17.19
N LYS A 86 21.81 11.53 -18.15
CA LYS A 86 21.92 12.96 -17.86
C LYS A 86 20.74 13.42 -17.01
N ASP A 87 19.53 13.01 -17.37
CA ASP A 87 18.33 13.35 -16.60
C ASP A 87 18.35 12.73 -15.20
N LEU A 88 18.77 11.47 -15.07
CA LEU A 88 18.87 10.78 -13.79
C LEU A 88 19.88 11.47 -12.86
N LYS A 89 21.07 11.82 -13.37
CA LYS A 89 22.10 12.57 -12.60
C LYS A 89 21.56 13.93 -12.12
N ASN A 90 20.78 14.60 -12.97
CA ASN A 90 20.18 15.90 -12.65
C ASN A 90 18.86 15.80 -11.88
N LYS A 91 18.44 14.59 -11.46
CA LYS A 91 17.15 14.33 -10.80
C LYS A 91 15.97 14.90 -11.59
N LYS A 92 15.95 14.72 -12.91
CA LYS A 92 14.88 15.13 -13.81
C LYS A 92 14.08 13.91 -14.26
N VAL A 93 12.75 14.02 -14.22
CA VAL A 93 11.84 13.01 -14.76
C VAL A 93 11.19 13.63 -16.00
N ASN A 94 11.75 13.36 -17.18
CA ASN A 94 11.25 13.90 -18.44
C ASN A 94 10.56 12.81 -19.24
N PHE A 95 9.46 13.17 -19.90
CA PHE A 95 8.84 12.29 -20.89
C PHE A 95 9.74 12.17 -22.12
N ILE A 96 9.72 11.00 -22.76
CA ILE A 96 10.40 10.83 -24.05
C ILE A 96 9.50 11.43 -25.13
N GLY A 97 9.97 12.47 -25.83
CA GLY A 97 9.14 13.19 -26.80
C GLY A 97 8.07 14.07 -26.13
N SER A 98 6.88 14.17 -26.75
CA SER A 98 5.81 15.04 -26.25
C SER A 98 5.10 14.46 -25.01
N PRO A 99 5.07 15.17 -23.85
CA PRO A 99 4.34 14.71 -22.67
C PRO A 99 2.85 14.49 -22.92
N ASP A 100 2.20 15.32 -23.75
CA ASP A 100 0.76 15.19 -24.05
C ASP A 100 0.47 13.93 -24.85
N LEU A 101 1.29 13.64 -25.87
CA LEU A 101 1.18 12.38 -26.63
C LEU A 101 1.42 11.20 -25.68
N ARG A 102 2.51 11.20 -24.92
CA ARG A 102 2.83 10.10 -24.01
C ARG A 102 1.73 9.86 -22.97
N ILE A 103 1.12 10.91 -22.42
CA ILE A 103 0.02 10.74 -21.46
C ILE A 103 -1.23 10.17 -22.13
N LYS A 104 -1.56 10.59 -23.37
CA LYS A 104 -2.72 10.05 -24.10
C LYS A 104 -2.55 8.59 -24.50
N GLU A 105 -1.32 8.16 -24.78
CA GLU A 105 -1.01 6.75 -25.04
C GLU A 105 -1.33 5.86 -23.82
N ASP A 106 -1.07 6.33 -22.60
CA ASP A 106 -1.47 5.64 -21.36
C ASP A 106 -1.59 6.63 -20.20
N TYR A 107 -2.83 6.97 -19.83
CA TYR A 107 -3.09 7.96 -18.79
C TYR A 107 -2.49 7.57 -17.42
N LEU A 108 -2.20 6.28 -17.17
CA LEU A 108 -1.50 5.85 -15.95
C LEU A 108 -0.12 6.51 -15.80
N ARG A 109 0.49 7.00 -16.89
CA ARG A 109 1.76 7.73 -16.88
C ARG A 109 1.70 9.01 -16.04
N ILE A 110 0.52 9.60 -15.81
CA ILE A 110 0.36 10.70 -14.85
C ILE A 110 0.75 10.26 -13.44
N LEU A 111 0.24 9.11 -13.00
CA LEU A 111 0.55 8.57 -11.67
C LEU A 111 1.99 8.08 -11.58
N ARG A 112 2.52 7.48 -12.66
CA ARG A 112 3.93 7.09 -12.74
C ARG A 112 4.86 8.31 -12.66
N PHE A 113 4.51 9.42 -13.31
CA PHE A 113 5.25 10.68 -13.21
C PHE A 113 5.31 11.13 -11.75
N ILE A 114 4.16 11.18 -11.05
CA ILE A 114 4.12 11.52 -9.61
C ILE A 114 5.02 10.57 -8.80
N ARG A 115 4.92 9.26 -9.03
CA ARG A 115 5.74 8.27 -8.34
C ARG A 115 7.23 8.55 -8.54
N PHE A 116 7.69 8.67 -9.77
CA PHE A 116 9.10 8.88 -10.06
C PHE A 116 9.59 10.26 -9.61
N THR A 117 8.77 11.31 -9.69
CA THR A 117 9.13 12.62 -9.14
C THR A 117 9.32 12.56 -7.62
N LEU A 118 8.51 11.77 -6.91
CA LEU A 118 8.70 11.54 -5.48
C LEU A 118 9.94 10.67 -5.23
N GLU A 119 10.08 9.54 -5.94
CA GLU A 119 11.14 8.54 -5.77
C GLU A 119 12.54 9.14 -5.94
N TYR A 120 12.74 9.93 -7.01
CA TYR A 120 14.03 10.58 -7.30
C TYR A 120 14.17 11.98 -6.72
N ASN A 121 13.21 12.43 -5.91
CA ASN A 121 13.12 13.80 -5.39
C ASN A 121 13.34 14.86 -6.48
N SER A 122 12.66 14.67 -7.61
CA SER A 122 12.80 15.53 -8.78
C SER A 122 12.10 16.87 -8.58
N ASN A 123 12.75 17.94 -9.04
CA ASN A 123 12.19 19.28 -9.11
C ASN A 123 11.49 19.47 -10.45
N ILE A 124 10.18 19.74 -10.41
CA ILE A 124 9.39 20.03 -11.61
C ILE A 124 9.66 21.49 -11.99
N GLN A 125 10.60 21.71 -12.91
CA GLN A 125 10.89 23.05 -13.44
C GLN A 125 9.93 23.42 -14.58
N ASP A 126 9.42 22.43 -15.31
CA ASP A 126 8.57 22.66 -16.48
C ASP A 126 7.08 22.77 -16.08
N HIS A 127 6.59 24.00 -16.03
CA HIS A 127 5.18 24.30 -15.79
C HIS A 127 4.24 23.76 -16.89
N ASN A 128 4.74 23.52 -18.10
CA ASN A 128 3.94 22.96 -19.19
C ASN A 128 3.55 21.51 -18.91
N ILE A 129 4.42 20.70 -18.29
CA ILE A 129 4.08 19.33 -17.87
C ILE A 129 2.89 19.34 -16.91
N ILE A 130 2.91 20.23 -15.92
CA ILE A 130 1.81 20.41 -14.95
C ILE A 130 0.50 20.75 -15.68
N ARG A 131 0.56 21.68 -16.65
CA ARG A 131 -0.60 22.07 -17.46
C ARG A 131 -1.17 20.89 -18.27
N ILE A 132 -0.29 20.11 -18.89
CA ILE A 132 -0.67 18.91 -19.66
C ILE A 132 -1.31 17.86 -18.75
N ILE A 133 -0.75 17.61 -17.57
CA ILE A 133 -1.32 16.69 -16.58
C ILE A 133 -2.72 17.16 -16.16
N ASN A 134 -2.90 18.45 -15.86
CA ASN A 134 -4.20 19.01 -15.47
C ASN A 134 -5.26 18.83 -16.56
N LYS A 135 -4.91 19.01 -17.83
CA LYS A 135 -5.82 18.79 -18.97
C LYS A 135 -6.27 17.33 -19.09
N ASN A 136 -5.38 16.39 -18.72
CA ASN A 136 -5.58 14.96 -18.97
C ASN A 136 -6.02 14.15 -17.73
N ILE A 137 -5.95 14.70 -16.52
CA ILE A 137 -6.23 13.98 -15.26
C ILE A 137 -7.60 13.30 -15.22
N ARG A 138 -8.62 13.93 -15.82
CA ARG A 138 -9.99 13.39 -15.88
C ARG A 138 -10.09 12.06 -16.63
N PHE A 139 -9.14 11.75 -17.50
CA PHE A 139 -9.11 10.52 -18.27
C PHE A 139 -8.49 9.34 -17.52
N LEU A 140 -7.95 9.55 -16.30
CA LEU A 140 -7.58 8.44 -15.42
C LEU A 140 -8.76 7.52 -15.08
N LYS A 141 -10.01 8.00 -15.21
CA LYS A 141 -11.22 7.18 -15.09
C LYS A 141 -11.31 6.06 -16.15
N LEU A 142 -10.57 6.18 -17.26
CA LEU A 142 -10.48 5.15 -18.31
C LEU A 142 -9.51 4.02 -17.92
N ILE A 143 -8.67 4.24 -16.90
CA ILE A 143 -7.73 3.23 -16.40
C ILE A 143 -8.46 2.33 -15.40
N SER A 144 -8.29 1.02 -15.54
CA SER A 144 -8.82 0.05 -14.60
C SER A 144 -8.38 0.34 -13.15
N GLN A 145 -9.29 0.18 -12.20
CA GLN A 145 -9.04 0.43 -10.78
C GLN A 145 -7.86 -0.38 -10.21
N GLU A 146 -7.65 -1.61 -10.67
CA GLU A 146 -6.51 -2.45 -10.28
C GLU A 146 -5.17 -1.77 -10.61
N ARG A 147 -5.02 -1.22 -11.83
CA ARG A 147 -3.81 -0.53 -12.26
C ARG A 147 -3.56 0.75 -11.49
N LEU A 148 -4.62 1.51 -11.21
CA LEU A 148 -4.53 2.70 -10.36
C LEU A 148 -4.06 2.30 -8.96
N PHE A 149 -4.65 1.25 -8.37
CA PHE A 149 -4.29 0.78 -7.04
C PHE A 149 -2.86 0.26 -6.95
N ILE A 150 -2.38 -0.49 -7.94
CA ILE A 150 -0.98 -0.96 -7.99
C ILE A 150 -0.02 0.23 -8.00
N GLU A 151 -0.32 1.28 -8.76
CA GLU A 151 0.54 2.46 -8.81
C GLU A 151 0.47 3.27 -7.51
N LEU A 152 -0.71 3.39 -6.90
CA LEU A 152 -0.86 3.98 -5.56
C LEU A 152 -0.03 3.23 -4.51
N LYS A 153 -0.09 1.89 -4.50
CA LYS A 153 0.67 1.08 -3.54
C LYS A 153 2.17 1.37 -3.63
N LYS A 154 2.71 1.43 -4.85
CA LYS A 154 4.11 1.81 -5.06
C LYS A 154 4.42 3.21 -4.58
N ILE A 155 3.52 4.18 -4.81
CA ILE A 155 3.67 5.55 -4.28
C ILE A 155 3.71 5.56 -2.75
N LEU A 156 2.82 4.83 -2.08
CA LEU A 156 2.74 4.77 -0.62
C LEU A 156 3.99 4.11 0.00
N GLU A 157 4.58 3.13 -0.69
CA GLU A 157 5.77 2.42 -0.24
C GLU A 157 7.07 3.23 -0.40
N LEU A 158 7.04 4.40 -1.05
CA LEU A 158 8.20 5.28 -1.17
C LEU A 158 8.56 5.90 0.19
N LYS A 159 9.83 5.81 0.59
CA LYS A 159 10.36 6.57 1.74
C LYS A 159 10.15 8.09 1.56
N SER A 160 10.21 8.58 0.33
CA SER A 160 10.00 9.98 -0.01
C SER A 160 8.53 10.39 -0.10
N PHE A 161 7.58 9.45 0.01
CA PHE A 161 6.14 9.77 0.01
C PHE A 161 5.78 10.83 1.05
N PHE A 162 6.42 10.82 2.21
CA PHE A 162 6.14 11.80 3.26
C PHE A 162 6.48 13.25 2.87
N THR A 163 7.31 13.47 1.83
CA THR A 163 7.56 14.81 1.27
C THR A 163 6.36 15.39 0.54
N ILE A 164 5.32 14.57 0.27
CA ILE A 164 4.10 14.99 -0.42
C ILE A 164 3.37 16.12 0.31
N ASN A 165 3.57 16.25 1.63
CA ASN A 165 3.00 17.35 2.42
C ASN A 165 3.47 18.73 1.94
N ASN A 166 4.68 18.82 1.37
CA ASN A 166 5.22 20.03 0.77
C ASN A 166 4.87 20.17 -0.72
N LYS A 167 4.28 19.13 -1.35
CA LYS A 167 3.90 19.10 -2.76
C LYS A 167 2.38 19.18 -2.91
N ASN A 168 1.81 20.37 -2.67
CA ASN A 168 0.35 20.61 -2.72
C ASN A 168 -0.30 20.13 -4.02
N TYR A 169 0.39 20.27 -5.15
CA TYR A 169 -0.08 19.81 -6.45
C TYR A 169 -0.35 18.29 -6.48
N PHE A 170 0.61 17.48 -6.02
CA PHE A 170 0.46 16.02 -5.98
C PHE A 170 -0.62 15.56 -5.00
N LYS A 171 -0.74 16.22 -3.83
CA LYS A 171 -1.85 15.95 -2.91
C LYS A 171 -3.21 16.16 -3.56
N LYS A 172 -3.38 17.24 -4.34
CA LYS A 172 -4.63 17.51 -5.07
C LYS A 172 -4.96 16.40 -6.06
N ILE A 173 -3.99 15.96 -6.85
CA ILE A 173 -4.17 14.87 -7.81
C ILE A 173 -4.54 13.56 -7.12
N ILE A 174 -3.76 13.15 -6.11
CA ILE A 174 -4.01 11.90 -5.38
C ILE A 174 -5.37 11.97 -4.66
N ASN A 175 -5.73 13.09 -4.05
CA ASN A 175 -7.06 13.26 -3.44
C ASN A 175 -8.18 13.16 -4.50
N GLN A 176 -8.02 13.78 -5.68
CA GLN A 176 -9.03 13.75 -6.72
C GLN A 176 -9.34 12.32 -7.19
N ILE A 177 -8.31 11.49 -7.34
CA ILE A 177 -8.39 10.12 -7.85
C ILE A 177 -8.83 9.15 -6.75
N TYR A 178 -8.14 9.17 -5.60
CA TYR A 178 -8.28 8.15 -4.55
C TYR A 178 -9.15 8.58 -3.38
N LYS A 179 -9.64 9.83 -3.39
CA LYS A 179 -10.45 10.43 -2.31
C LYS A 179 -9.77 10.38 -0.94
N ILE A 180 -8.43 10.41 -0.92
CA ILE A 180 -7.62 10.43 0.30
C ILE A 180 -7.70 11.80 0.96
N LYS A 181 -8.10 11.82 2.23
CA LYS A 181 -8.41 13.06 2.96
C LYS A 181 -7.30 13.47 3.93
N PHE A 182 -6.77 12.54 4.71
CA PHE A 182 -6.03 12.85 5.93
C PHE A 182 -4.51 12.89 5.76
N PHE A 183 -4.01 13.62 4.74
CA PHE A 183 -2.57 13.74 4.47
C PHE A 183 -1.78 14.37 5.62
N ASP A 184 -2.40 15.23 6.43
CA ASP A 184 -1.80 15.88 7.60
C ASP A 184 -1.30 14.88 8.66
N ARG A 185 -1.96 13.70 8.77
CA ARG A 185 -1.57 12.63 9.69
C ARG A 185 -0.20 12.02 9.36
N LEU A 186 0.27 12.17 8.12
CA LEU A 186 1.60 11.71 7.70
C LEU A 186 2.74 12.39 8.46
N ASN A 187 2.54 13.63 8.94
CA ASN A 187 3.52 14.32 9.78
C ASN A 187 3.86 13.51 11.05
N ARG A 188 2.85 12.84 11.63
CA ARG A 188 3.03 12.00 12.81
C ARG A 188 3.61 10.63 12.46
N VAL A 189 3.37 10.12 11.25
CA VAL A 189 4.08 8.93 10.74
C VAL A 189 5.59 9.19 10.66
N GLN A 190 6.00 10.37 10.17
CA GLN A 190 7.43 10.73 10.13
C GLN A 190 8.10 10.71 11.51
N ILE A 191 7.38 11.13 12.56
CA ILE A 191 7.87 11.04 13.95
C ILE A 191 8.11 9.58 14.33
N LEU A 192 7.18 8.67 14.01
CA LEU A 192 7.32 7.24 14.28
C LEU A 192 8.48 6.63 13.50
N ASN A 193 8.60 6.93 12.21
CA ASN A 193 9.70 6.43 11.38
C ASN A 193 11.06 6.87 11.94
N LYS A 194 11.20 8.16 12.30
CA LYS A 194 12.45 8.70 12.84
C LYS A 194 12.81 8.14 14.22
N LYS A 195 11.82 7.91 15.09
CA LYS A 195 12.06 7.51 16.49
C LYS A 195 12.09 6.00 16.71
N LEU A 196 11.39 5.23 15.89
CA LEU A 196 11.21 3.79 16.08
C LEU A 196 11.77 2.96 14.92
N GLY A 197 12.28 3.58 13.85
CA GLY A 197 12.66 2.87 12.62
C GLY A 197 11.48 2.14 11.98
N SER A 198 10.24 2.59 12.25
CA SER A 198 9.04 1.91 11.76
C SER A 198 8.94 2.03 10.25
N ASN A 199 8.84 0.89 9.56
CA ASN A 199 8.53 0.83 8.14
C ASN A 199 7.05 0.52 7.98
N PHE A 200 6.26 1.56 7.77
CA PHE A 200 4.82 1.41 7.54
C PHE A 200 4.57 0.79 6.17
N ASN A 201 3.84 -0.32 6.12
CA ASN A 201 3.38 -0.91 4.87
C ASN A 201 2.21 -0.10 4.29
N TYR A 202 1.83 -0.38 3.04
CA TYR A 202 0.77 0.35 2.36
C TYR A 202 -0.59 0.28 3.09
N LEU A 203 -0.92 -0.83 3.78
CA LEU A 203 -2.19 -0.95 4.52
C LEU A 203 -2.22 -0.07 5.76
N GLN A 204 -1.11 -0.02 6.51
CA GLN A 204 -0.99 0.88 7.66
C GLN A 204 -1.07 2.35 7.22
N LEU A 205 -0.49 2.71 6.07
CA LEU A 205 -0.61 4.06 5.51
C LEU A 205 -2.03 4.34 5.00
N LEU A 206 -2.67 3.41 4.31
CA LEU A 206 -4.06 3.55 3.87
C LEU A 206 -5.00 3.74 5.06
N SER A 207 -4.81 2.99 6.16
CA SER A 207 -5.64 3.14 7.35
C SER A 207 -5.51 4.56 7.92
N ILE A 208 -4.29 5.08 8.04
CA ILE A 208 -4.00 6.44 8.50
C ILE A 208 -4.63 7.49 7.57
N LEU A 209 -4.55 7.28 6.26
CA LEU A 209 -4.98 8.23 5.23
C LEU A 209 -6.50 8.23 4.94
N LEU A 210 -7.18 7.11 5.18
CA LEU A 210 -8.59 6.91 4.79
C LEU A 210 -9.54 6.70 5.96
N VAL A 211 -9.12 6.11 7.08
CA VAL A 211 -10.05 5.76 8.16
C VAL A 211 -10.46 7.02 8.91
N GLY A 212 -11.76 7.29 8.88
CA GLY A 212 -12.44 8.35 9.59
C GLY A 212 -13.89 7.96 9.87
N TYR A 213 -14.63 8.82 10.58
CA TYR A 213 -16.04 8.56 10.90
C TYR A 213 -16.96 8.51 9.68
N ASP A 214 -16.53 9.10 8.55
CA ASP A 214 -17.25 9.10 7.27
C ASP A 214 -17.22 7.76 6.53
N GLN A 215 -16.53 6.75 7.06
CA GLN A 215 -16.45 5.38 6.51
C GLN A 215 -15.95 5.32 5.05
N LYS A 216 -15.25 6.36 4.56
CA LYS A 216 -14.77 6.42 3.16
C LYS A 216 -13.86 5.26 2.77
N TYR A 217 -13.14 4.68 3.73
CA TYR A 217 -12.32 3.50 3.49
C TYR A 217 -13.14 2.30 2.95
N LYS A 218 -14.44 2.17 3.28
CA LYS A 218 -15.30 1.09 2.77
C LYS A 218 -15.54 1.24 1.26
N TYR A 219 -15.86 2.45 0.82
CA TYR A 219 -16.02 2.77 -0.60
C TYR A 219 -14.72 2.56 -1.36
N PHE A 220 -13.61 3.08 -0.83
CA PHE A 220 -12.26 2.87 -1.39
C PHE A 220 -11.96 1.37 -1.53
N SER A 221 -12.25 0.58 -0.50
CA SER A 221 -11.98 -0.86 -0.49
C SER A 221 -12.78 -1.63 -1.56
N LYS A 222 -14.02 -1.18 -1.83
CA LYS A 222 -14.88 -1.75 -2.88
C LYS A 222 -14.42 -1.30 -4.27
N GLU A 223 -14.17 0.00 -4.45
CA GLU A 223 -13.78 0.61 -5.71
C GLU A 223 -12.46 0.03 -6.24
N PHE A 224 -11.44 -0.04 -5.39
CA PHE A 224 -10.12 -0.58 -5.74
C PHE A 224 -10.00 -2.10 -5.54
N ARG A 225 -11.12 -2.79 -5.27
CA ARG A 225 -11.23 -4.26 -5.16
C ARG A 225 -10.15 -4.87 -4.25
N LEU A 226 -9.99 -4.31 -3.06
CA LEU A 226 -9.04 -4.82 -2.06
C LEU A 226 -9.34 -6.28 -1.72
N SER A 227 -8.29 -7.03 -1.38
CA SER A 227 -8.44 -8.41 -0.89
C SER A 227 -9.29 -8.45 0.38
N ASN A 228 -9.90 -9.60 0.69
CA ASN A 228 -10.67 -9.74 1.93
C ASN A 228 -9.80 -9.47 3.17
N LYS A 229 -8.56 -9.99 3.17
CA LYS A 229 -7.57 -9.71 4.21
C LYS A 229 -7.31 -8.21 4.40
N ASP A 230 -7.16 -7.46 3.32
CA ASP A 230 -6.92 -6.01 3.37
C ASP A 230 -8.15 -5.25 3.88
N LYS A 231 -9.36 -5.68 3.47
CA LYS A 231 -10.63 -5.14 3.95
C LYS A 231 -10.80 -5.38 5.46
N ASP A 232 -10.53 -6.59 5.92
CA ASP A 232 -10.63 -6.98 7.32
C ASP A 232 -9.69 -6.16 8.20
N TYR A 233 -8.47 -5.90 7.72
CA TYR A 233 -7.52 -5.00 8.38
C TYR A 233 -8.07 -3.58 8.53
N LEU A 234 -8.56 -2.97 7.45
CA LEU A 234 -9.11 -1.61 7.51
C LEU A 234 -10.37 -1.54 8.38
N ASN A 235 -11.22 -2.57 8.32
CA ASN A 235 -12.41 -2.69 9.14
C ASN A 235 -12.06 -2.84 10.62
N PHE A 236 -11.03 -3.62 10.96
CA PHE A 236 -10.49 -3.71 12.31
C PHE A 236 -10.07 -2.32 12.84
N ILE A 237 -9.25 -1.58 12.08
CA ILE A 237 -8.82 -0.23 12.50
C ILE A 237 -10.02 0.69 12.70
N TYR A 238 -11.00 0.66 11.79
CA TYR A 238 -12.21 1.47 11.90
C TYR A 238 -13.07 1.09 13.10
N GLU A 239 -13.36 -0.18 13.34
CA GLU A 239 -14.22 -0.60 14.46
C GLU A 239 -13.55 -0.27 15.80
N GLN A 240 -12.23 -0.45 15.93
CA GLN A 240 -11.51 -0.02 17.12
C GLN A 240 -11.52 1.52 17.28
N PHE A 241 -11.38 2.27 16.19
CA PHE A 241 -11.46 3.72 16.20
C PHE A 241 -12.87 4.21 16.61
N LYS A 242 -13.91 3.61 16.04
CA LYS A 242 -15.32 3.87 16.35
C LYS A 242 -15.63 3.58 17.81
N LEU A 243 -15.09 2.51 18.39
CA LEU A 243 -15.27 2.15 19.80
C LEU A 243 -14.65 3.18 20.75
N LEU A 244 -13.57 3.84 20.34
CA LEU A 244 -12.98 4.90 21.16
C LEU A 244 -13.89 6.13 21.21
N LYS A 245 -14.56 6.53 20.12
CA LYS A 245 -15.31 7.80 20.06
C LYS A 245 -14.46 8.95 20.66
N ASN A 246 -14.94 9.54 21.76
CA ASN A 246 -14.27 10.61 22.52
C ASN A 246 -13.46 10.09 23.72
N LYS A 247 -13.47 8.77 23.99
CA LYS A 247 -12.70 8.17 25.08
C LYS A 247 -11.19 8.25 24.81
N GLN A 248 -10.43 8.38 25.88
CA GLN A 248 -8.98 8.25 25.84
C GLN A 248 -8.59 6.79 25.57
N TYR A 249 -7.52 6.61 24.80
CA TYR A 249 -6.96 5.29 24.60
C TYR A 249 -6.26 4.83 25.88
N SER A 250 -6.61 3.65 26.40
CA SER A 250 -6.23 3.23 27.75
C SER A 250 -5.62 1.82 27.77
N TYR A 251 -4.99 1.47 28.89
CA TYR A 251 -4.49 0.11 29.12
C TYR A 251 -5.58 -0.96 29.09
N GLN A 252 -6.83 -0.61 29.43
CA GLN A 252 -7.97 -1.53 29.32
C GLN A 252 -8.31 -1.79 27.85
N ALA A 253 -8.30 -0.75 27.02
CA ALA A 253 -8.50 -0.89 25.57
C ALA A 253 -7.42 -1.79 24.96
N ILE A 254 -6.15 -1.60 25.36
CA ILE A 254 -5.02 -2.44 24.91
C ILE A 254 -5.23 -3.91 25.30
N ARG A 255 -5.59 -4.21 26.55
CA ARG A 255 -5.84 -5.60 26.98
C ARG A 255 -6.96 -6.26 26.19
N ARG A 256 -8.06 -5.52 25.98
CA ARG A 256 -9.20 -5.98 25.18
C ARG A 256 -8.81 -6.26 23.73
N GLN A 257 -7.99 -5.42 23.12
CA GLN A 257 -7.52 -5.63 21.75
C GLN A 257 -6.59 -6.84 21.64
N ILE A 258 -5.66 -7.01 22.59
CA ILE A 258 -4.79 -8.19 22.61
C ILE A 258 -5.58 -9.48 22.81
N TYR A 259 -6.66 -9.42 23.60
CA TYR A 259 -7.53 -10.57 23.85
C TYR A 259 -8.31 -11.01 22.61
N PHE A 260 -9.02 -10.09 21.95
CA PHE A 260 -9.85 -10.41 20.78
C PHE A 260 -9.06 -10.53 19.48
N TYR A 261 -7.84 -9.98 19.44
CA TYR A 261 -6.99 -9.97 18.25
C TYR A 261 -5.60 -10.49 18.62
N ASN A 262 -4.56 -9.74 18.29
CA ASN A 262 -3.19 -10.09 18.60
C ASN A 262 -2.38 -8.82 18.89
N LYS A 263 -1.14 -9.02 19.34
CA LYS A 263 -0.23 -7.91 19.67
C LYS A 263 0.10 -7.04 18.46
N ASP A 264 0.22 -7.63 17.27
CA ASP A 264 0.61 -6.91 16.05
C ASP A 264 -0.48 -5.93 15.61
N LEU A 265 -1.73 -6.40 15.51
CA LEU A 265 -2.90 -5.55 15.22
C LEU A 265 -3.10 -4.49 16.30
N THR A 266 -2.82 -4.81 17.56
CA THR A 266 -2.88 -3.82 18.66
C THR A 266 -1.79 -2.75 18.50
N LEU A 267 -0.58 -3.12 18.10
CA LEU A 267 0.51 -2.16 17.82
C LEU A 267 0.19 -1.29 16.61
N ASP A 268 -0.40 -1.86 15.57
CA ASP A 268 -0.87 -1.14 14.39
C ASP A 268 -1.94 -0.12 14.75
N PHE A 269 -2.92 -0.51 15.56
CA PHE A 269 -3.94 0.40 16.04
C PHE A 269 -3.37 1.49 16.96
N LEU A 270 -2.41 1.17 17.82
CA LEU A 270 -1.71 2.17 18.64
C LEU A 270 -0.97 3.19 17.76
N ASN A 271 -0.29 2.74 16.71
CA ASN A 271 0.37 3.62 15.74
C ASN A 271 -0.66 4.50 15.01
N PHE A 272 -1.77 3.93 14.56
CA PHE A 272 -2.88 4.67 13.96
C PHE A 272 -3.43 5.75 14.91
N ILE A 273 -3.75 5.39 16.17
CA ILE A 273 -4.26 6.34 17.15
C ILE A 273 -3.24 7.43 17.47
N PHE A 274 -1.95 7.09 17.57
CA PHE A 274 -0.91 8.09 17.68
C PHE A 274 -0.98 9.07 16.52
N CYS A 275 -1.14 8.63 15.28
CA CYS A 275 -1.21 9.52 14.12
C CYS A 275 -2.44 10.43 14.09
N ILE A 276 -3.55 10.08 14.76
CA ILE A 276 -4.78 10.89 14.74
C ILE A 276 -5.00 11.73 16.01
N LYS A 277 -4.63 11.23 17.20
CA LYS A 277 -4.88 11.89 18.49
C LYS A 277 -3.60 12.57 18.97
N LYS A 278 -3.56 13.90 18.87
CA LYS A 278 -2.41 14.71 19.34
C LYS A 278 -2.11 14.52 20.83
N GLU A 279 -3.12 14.20 21.63
CA GLU A 279 -3.02 13.89 23.07
C GLU A 279 -2.05 12.73 23.38
N ILE A 280 -1.92 11.76 22.47
CA ILE A 280 -0.94 10.68 22.64
C ILE A 280 0.43 11.19 22.19
N ASN A 281 1.21 11.67 23.16
CA ASN A 281 2.61 12.04 22.93
C ASN A 281 3.52 10.80 22.82
N LEU A 282 4.78 11.03 22.43
CA LEU A 282 5.75 9.94 22.23
C LEU A 282 6.04 9.16 23.51
N LYS A 283 6.03 9.81 24.68
CA LYS A 283 6.26 9.15 25.98
C LYS A 283 5.13 8.15 26.29
N THR A 284 3.88 8.55 26.09
CA THR A 284 2.71 7.69 26.27
C THR A 284 2.71 6.54 25.27
N LEU A 285 3.03 6.81 24.00
CA LEU A 285 3.19 5.78 22.97
C LEU A 285 4.20 4.72 23.42
N LEU A 286 5.41 5.12 23.84
CA LEU A 286 6.46 4.19 24.25
C LEU A 286 6.05 3.35 25.46
N LYS A 287 5.37 3.95 26.45
CA LYS A 287 4.79 3.22 27.59
C LYS A 287 3.79 2.16 27.14
N TYR A 288 2.89 2.49 26.22
CA TYR A 288 1.92 1.53 25.67
C TYR A 288 2.58 0.43 24.86
N ARG A 289 3.59 0.73 24.04
CA ARG A 289 4.35 -0.28 23.28
C ARG A 289 5.06 -1.27 24.21
N LEU A 290 5.72 -0.78 25.26
CA LEU A 290 6.36 -1.63 26.26
C LEU A 290 5.34 -2.52 26.98
N PHE A 291 4.19 -1.95 27.33
CA PHE A 291 3.10 -2.71 27.95
C PHE A 291 2.58 -3.81 27.02
N ILE A 292 2.31 -3.52 25.74
CA ILE A 292 1.89 -4.52 24.74
C ILE A 292 2.92 -5.65 24.63
N LYS A 293 4.21 -5.30 24.56
CA LYS A 293 5.30 -6.28 24.46
C LYS A 293 5.31 -7.23 25.66
N LYS A 294 5.23 -6.68 26.89
CA LYS A 294 5.32 -7.43 28.15
C LYS A 294 4.04 -8.18 28.52
N LEU A 295 2.86 -7.71 28.09
CA LEU A 295 1.59 -8.29 28.50
C LEU A 295 1.46 -9.74 28.04
N LYS A 296 1.15 -10.66 28.95
CA LYS A 296 0.70 -12.01 28.60
C LYS A 296 -0.76 -11.94 28.16
N VAL A 297 -1.10 -12.60 27.05
CA VAL A 297 -2.48 -12.59 26.51
C VAL A 297 -3.42 -13.12 27.60
N PRO A 298 -4.42 -12.34 28.02
CA PRO A 298 -5.39 -12.80 29.01
C PRO A 298 -6.08 -14.08 28.53
N ARG A 299 -6.31 -15.04 29.42
CA ARG A 299 -7.09 -16.24 29.14
C ARG A 299 -8.34 -16.23 30.00
N PHE A 300 -9.50 -16.39 29.37
CA PHE A 300 -10.76 -16.44 30.09
C PHE A 300 -10.76 -17.67 31.03
N PRO A 301 -10.96 -17.47 32.35
CA PRO A 301 -10.72 -18.54 33.32
C PRO A 301 -11.84 -19.57 33.45
N ILE A 302 -12.98 -19.38 32.75
CA ILE A 302 -14.17 -20.23 32.88
C ILE A 302 -14.38 -21.04 31.62
N SER A 303 -14.49 -22.36 31.77
CA SER A 303 -14.84 -23.29 30.70
C SER A 303 -16.31 -23.71 30.78
N GLY A 304 -16.82 -24.29 29.68
CA GLY A 304 -18.14 -24.92 29.68
C GLY A 304 -18.25 -26.03 30.72
N ASP A 305 -17.21 -26.86 30.86
CA ASP A 305 -17.17 -27.96 31.84
C ASP A 305 -17.29 -27.47 33.29
N PHE A 306 -16.70 -26.31 33.60
CA PHE A 306 -16.84 -25.70 34.91
C PHE A 306 -18.31 -25.35 35.21
N LEU A 307 -19.02 -24.75 34.24
CA LEU A 307 -20.44 -24.44 34.41
C LEU A 307 -21.32 -25.70 34.45
N ILE A 308 -20.97 -26.75 33.70
CA ILE A 308 -21.68 -28.03 33.75
C ILE A 308 -21.56 -28.66 35.15
N LYS A 309 -20.35 -28.65 35.74
CA LYS A 309 -20.12 -29.08 37.13
C LYS A 309 -20.91 -28.26 38.16
N LYS A 310 -21.30 -27.03 37.81
CA LYS A 310 -22.15 -26.15 38.63
C LYS A 310 -23.65 -26.28 38.32
N GLY A 311 -24.05 -27.27 37.53
CA GLY A 311 -25.45 -27.62 37.28
C GLY A 311 -26.05 -27.09 35.98
N PHE A 312 -25.26 -26.45 35.10
CA PHE A 312 -25.76 -26.07 33.78
C PHE A 312 -25.82 -27.27 32.84
N LYS A 313 -26.93 -27.40 32.10
CA LYS A 313 -27.04 -28.39 31.02
C LYS A 313 -26.39 -27.88 29.74
N GLN A 314 -25.78 -28.79 28.98
CA GLN A 314 -25.23 -28.47 27.66
C GLN A 314 -26.33 -27.91 26.74
N GLY A 315 -26.00 -26.88 25.96
CA GLY A 315 -26.91 -26.25 25.00
C GLY A 315 -26.84 -24.73 24.99
N LYS A 316 -27.77 -24.09 24.27
CA LYS A 316 -27.75 -22.63 24.02
C LYS A 316 -27.71 -21.78 25.29
N LYS A 317 -28.33 -22.23 26.40
CA LYS A 317 -28.32 -21.51 27.68
C LYS A 317 -26.92 -21.45 28.31
N LEU A 318 -26.13 -22.52 28.22
CA LEU A 318 -24.74 -22.56 28.68
C LEU A 318 -23.88 -21.55 27.90
N GLY A 319 -23.98 -21.57 26.56
CA GLY A 319 -23.25 -20.64 25.69
C GLY A 319 -23.52 -19.18 26.03
N LYS A 320 -24.80 -18.79 26.16
CA LYS A 320 -25.19 -17.43 26.57
C LYS A 320 -24.63 -17.04 27.94
N LYS A 321 -24.55 -17.98 28.88
CA LYS A 321 -23.97 -17.71 30.21
C LYS A 321 -22.45 -17.54 30.11
N LEU A 322 -21.75 -18.34 29.33
CA LEU A 322 -20.31 -18.17 29.07
C LEU A 322 -20.02 -16.80 28.47
N GLU A 323 -20.75 -16.41 27.42
CA GLU A 323 -20.63 -15.08 26.79
C GLU A 323 -20.84 -13.95 27.81
N PHE A 324 -21.89 -14.04 28.63
CA PHE A 324 -22.15 -13.03 29.68
C PHE A 324 -21.01 -12.94 30.71
N LEU A 325 -20.46 -14.08 31.13
CA LEU A 325 -19.35 -14.12 32.09
C LEU A 325 -18.05 -13.61 31.48
N GLU A 326 -17.79 -13.91 30.22
CA GLU A 326 -16.66 -13.40 29.46
C GLU A 326 -16.73 -11.87 29.31
N ASP A 327 -17.90 -11.34 28.94
CA ASP A 327 -18.16 -9.91 28.88
C ASP A 327 -17.95 -9.22 30.24
N SER A 328 -18.42 -9.84 31.33
CA SER A 328 -18.24 -9.32 32.68
C SER A 328 -16.77 -9.32 33.09
N TRP A 329 -16.03 -10.39 32.77
CA TRP A 329 -14.58 -10.48 33.00
C TRP A 329 -13.81 -9.41 32.22
N ILE A 330 -14.15 -9.16 30.95
CA ILE A 330 -13.55 -8.09 30.14
C ILE A 330 -13.87 -6.71 30.72
N LYS A 331 -15.13 -6.46 31.12
CA LYS A 331 -15.56 -5.20 31.76
C LYS A 331 -14.82 -4.96 33.08
N SER A 332 -14.52 -6.01 33.83
CA SER A 332 -13.69 -5.96 35.06
C SER A 332 -12.19 -5.69 34.80
N ASN A 333 -11.80 -5.46 33.55
CA ASN A 333 -10.40 -5.34 33.12
C ASN A 333 -9.60 -6.61 33.46
N PHE A 334 -10.20 -7.77 33.21
CA PHE A 334 -9.58 -9.09 33.34
C PHE A 334 -9.18 -9.46 34.78
N LYS A 335 -9.84 -8.87 35.79
CA LYS A 335 -9.55 -9.07 37.22
C LYS A 335 -10.40 -10.16 37.86
N LEU A 336 -11.61 -10.40 37.36
CA LEU A 336 -12.48 -11.43 37.90
C LEU A 336 -11.82 -12.81 37.77
N ASN A 337 -11.92 -13.62 38.83
CA ASN A 337 -11.38 -14.98 38.91
C ASN A 337 -12.51 -15.94 39.31
N LEU A 338 -12.23 -17.25 39.35
CA LEU A 338 -13.23 -18.28 39.69
C LEU A 338 -13.90 -18.12 41.07
N ARG A 339 -13.36 -17.27 41.96
CA ARG A 339 -13.94 -17.00 43.28
C ARG A 339 -14.92 -15.82 43.27
N ASN A 340 -14.78 -14.92 42.31
CA ASN A 340 -15.54 -13.66 42.22
C ASN A 340 -16.51 -13.62 41.01
N ILE A 341 -16.56 -14.69 40.22
CA ILE A 341 -17.52 -14.94 39.14
C ILE A 341 -18.48 -16.04 39.59
#